data_AF-A0A6A0HYM2-F1
#
_entry.id   AF-A0A6A0HYM2-F1
#
_cell.length_a   1.000
_cell.length_b   1.000
_cell.length_c   1.000
_cell.angle_alpha   90.00
_cell.angle_beta   90.00
_cell.angle_gamma   90.00
#
_symmetry.space_group_name_H-M   'P 1'
#
loop_
_entity.id
_entity.type
_entity.pdbx_description
1 polymer ?
#
loop_
_entity_poly.entity_id
_entity_poly.type
_entity_poly.pdbx_seq_one_letter_code
_entity_poly.pdbx_strand_id
1 'polypeptide(L)' 'MLCWPRLLINLCDELHLDTPRWILEIPACKEPWFVSGMESMKAITLVASPLQFRLRKIFVVENFLQRV' A
#
# COMPACT_ATOMS: atom_id res chain seq x y z
N MET A 1 5.03 10.01 9.08
CA MET A 1 4.72 8.92 10.02
C MET A 1 4.18 7.76 9.20
N LEU A 2 5.03 6.78 8.92
CA LEU A 2 4.81 5.78 7.87
C LEU A 2 3.75 4.75 8.30
N CYS A 3 2.77 4.49 7.43
CA CYS A 3 1.79 3.39 7.57
C CYS A 3 2.44 2.02 7.31
N TRP A 4 3.43 1.66 8.12
CA TRP A 4 4.16 0.39 8.14
C TRP A 4 3.31 -0.91 8.04
N PRO A 5 2.07 -1.00 8.59
CA PRO A 5 1.31 -2.25 8.60
C PRO A 5 0.83 -2.75 7.22
N ARG A 6 0.88 -1.92 6.17
CA ARG A 6 0.31 -2.26 4.85
C ARG A 6 1.17 -3.18 4.00
N LEU A 7 2.50 -3.09 4.15
CA LEU A 7 3.42 -4.03 3.49
C LEU A 7 3.28 -5.43 4.09
N LEU A 8 2.86 -5.52 5.35
CA LEU A 8 2.78 -6.77 6.07
C LEU A 8 1.66 -7.68 5.56
N ILE A 9 0.49 -7.14 5.18
CA ILE A 9 -0.61 -7.96 4.61
C ILE A 9 -0.18 -8.59 3.29
N ASN A 10 0.29 -7.78 2.33
CA ASN A 10 0.70 -8.31 1.04
C ASN A 10 1.87 -9.29 1.18
N LEU A 11 2.81 -9.01 2.09
CA LEU A 11 3.92 -9.91 2.36
C LEU A 11 3.44 -11.22 3.00
N CYS A 12 2.47 -11.18 3.91
CA CYS A 12 1.85 -12.37 4.48
C CYS A 12 1.12 -13.18 3.39
N ASP A 13 0.38 -12.52 2.51
CA ASP A 13 -0.29 -13.17 1.37
C ASP A 13 0.73 -13.83 0.42
N GLU A 14 1.82 -13.13 0.08
CA GLU A 14 2.92 -13.65 -0.76
C GLU A 14 3.64 -14.85 -0.12
N LEU A 15 3.80 -14.84 1.20
CA LEU A 15 4.49 -15.90 1.95
C LEU A 15 3.55 -17.00 2.44
N HIS A 16 2.25 -16.94 2.11
CA HIS A 16 1.22 -17.83 2.64
C HIS A 16 1.20 -17.92 4.17
N LEU A 17 1.45 -16.79 4.84
CA LEU A 17 1.42 -16.65 6.29
C LEU A 17 0.09 -16.06 6.75
N ASP A 18 -0.33 -16.44 7.96
CA ASP A 18 -1.49 -15.84 8.60
C ASP A 18 -1.23 -14.35 8.87
N THR A 19 -2.11 -13.50 8.35
CA THR A 19 -2.05 -12.06 8.60
C THR A 19 -2.44 -11.77 10.06
N PRO A 20 -1.58 -11.09 10.84
CA PRO A 20 -1.90 -10.71 12.22
C PRO A 20 -3.16 -9.84 12.33
N ARG A 21 -4.07 -10.19 13.25
CA ARG A 21 -5.38 -9.51 13.41
C ARG A 21 -5.26 -8.02 13.71
N TRP A 22 -4.25 -7.59 14.47
CA TRP A 22 -4.05 -6.18 14.84
C TRP A 22 -3.84 -5.27 13.62
N ILE A 23 -3.43 -5.82 12.46
CA ILE A 23 -3.27 -5.03 11.24
C ILE A 23 -4.62 -4.59 10.67
N LEU A 24 -5.66 -5.41 10.85
CA LEU A 24 -7.02 -5.11 10.40
C LEU A 24 -7.64 -3.94 11.19
N GLU A 25 -7.16 -3.72 12.42
CA GLU A 25 -7.61 -2.62 13.29
C GLU A 25 -7.04 -1.26 12.86
N ILE A 26 -6.12 -1.23 11.89
CA ILE A 26 -5.42 0.00 11.51
C ILE A 26 -6.19 0.76 10.42
N PRO A 27 -6.73 1.95 10.72
CA PRO A 27 -7.61 2.68 9.83
C PRO A 27 -6.88 3.17 8.58
N ALA A 28 -7.61 3.31 7.46
CA ALA A 28 -7.12 3.90 6.21
C ALA A 28 -6.47 5.28 6.44
N CYS A 29 -5.55 5.68 5.55
CA CYS A 29 -5.00 7.03 5.63
C CYS A 29 -6.13 8.06 5.51
N LYS A 30 -6.11 9.10 6.36
CA LYS A 30 -7.09 10.19 6.26
C LYS A 30 -7.00 10.86 4.89
N GLU A 31 -5.78 11.15 4.47
CA GLU A 31 -5.44 11.75 3.18
C GLU A 31 -4.76 10.73 2.24
N PRO A 32 -4.95 10.86 0.91
CA PRO A 32 -4.22 10.08 -0.08
C PRO A 32 -2.71 10.19 0.09
N TRP A 33 -2.04 9.05 0.20
CA TRP A 33 -0.58 8.98 0.25
C TRP A 33 -0.03 8.47 -1.07
N PHE A 34 0.90 9.22 -1.66
CA PHE A 34 1.54 8.88 -2.94
C PHE A 34 3.01 8.58 -2.73
N VAL A 35 3.50 7.51 -3.36
CA VAL A 35 4.94 7.22 -3.38
C VAL A 35 5.68 8.35 -4.12
N SER A 36 6.78 8.83 -3.52
CA SER A 36 7.68 9.91 -3.99
C SER A 36 7.20 11.37 -3.95
N GLY A 37 5.93 11.67 -3.62
CA GLY A 37 5.45 13.07 -3.56
C GLY A 37 5.45 13.81 -4.91
N MET A 38 5.77 13.14 -6.02
CA MET A 38 5.76 13.72 -7.36
C MET A 38 4.33 13.79 -7.91
N GLU A 39 3.82 15.00 -8.12
CA GLU A 39 2.46 15.23 -8.62
C GLU A 39 2.22 14.61 -10.01
N SER A 40 3.24 14.58 -10.86
CA SER A 40 3.18 14.03 -12.22
C SER A 40 2.88 12.53 -12.25
N MET A 41 3.17 11.79 -11.18
CA MET A 41 2.95 10.34 -11.10
C MET A 41 1.64 9.96 -10.40
N LYS A 42 0.82 10.93 -9.96
CA LYS A 42 -0.46 10.66 -9.29
C LYS A 42 -1.44 9.90 -10.20
N ALA A 43 -1.51 10.26 -11.49
CA ALA A 43 -2.42 9.62 -12.45
C ALA A 43 -2.05 8.15 -12.71
N ILE A 44 -0.75 7.86 -12.85
CA ILE A 44 -0.24 6.50 -13.10
C ILE A 44 -0.41 5.65 -11.85
N THR A 45 -0.07 6.17 -10.68
CA THR A 45 -0.23 5.44 -9.40
C THR A 45 -1.70 5.17 -9.06
N LEU A 46 -2.64 6.05 -9.43
CA LEU A 46 -4.08 5.79 -9.27
C LEU A 46 -4.55 4.54 -10.03
N VAL A 47 -4.05 4.34 -11.25
CA VAL A 47 -4.42 3.20 -12.11
C VAL A 47 -3.62 1.95 -11.75
N ALA A 48 -2.32 2.09 -11.50
CA ALA A 48 -1.40 0.97 -11.25
C ALA A 48 -1.51 0.39 -9.83
N SER A 49 -2.10 1.13 -8.88
CA SER A 49 -2.14 0.68 -7.49
C SER A 49 -3.02 -0.56 -7.28
N PRO A 50 -2.49 -1.61 -6.62
CA PRO A 50 -3.29 -2.77 -6.25
C PRO A 50 -4.48 -2.37 -5.37
N LEU A 51 -5.58 -3.12 -5.47
CA LEU A 51 -6.85 -2.81 -4.79
C LEU A 51 -6.67 -2.62 -3.26
N GLN A 52 -5.84 -3.46 -2.63
CA GLN A 52 -5.55 -3.42 -1.20
C GLN A 52 -4.92 -2.10 -0.73
N PHE A 53 -4.20 -1.40 -1.61
CA PHE A 53 -3.63 -0.08 -1.35
C PHE A 53 -4.64 1.04 -1.65
N ARG A 54 -5.40 0.92 -2.75
CA ARG A 54 -6.44 1.90 -3.12
C ARG A 54 -7.51 2.05 -2.04
N LEU A 55 -7.98 0.94 -1.47
CA LEU A 55 -8.96 0.94 -0.36
C LEU A 55 -8.45 1.71 0.89
N ARG A 56 -7.12 1.82 1.04
CA ARG A 56 -6.46 2.50 2.15
C ARG A 56 -5.97 3.90 1.78
N LYS A 57 -6.35 4.41 0.60
CA LYS A 57 -5.90 5.67 -0.01
C LYS A 57 -4.37 5.74 -0.16
N ILE A 58 -3.74 4.61 -0.46
CA ILE A 58 -2.30 4.52 -0.72
C ILE A 58 -2.11 4.25 -2.20
N PHE A 59 -1.26 5.06 -2.83
CA PHE A 59 -1.02 5.03 -4.25
C PHE A 59 0.46 4.80 -4.52
N VAL A 60 0.76 3.62 -5.05
CA VAL A 60 2.10 3.12 -5.34
C VAL A 60 2.19 2.73 -6.80
N VAL A 61 3.42 2.70 -7.33
CA VAL A 61 3.69 2.14 -8.66
C VAL A 61 3.74 0.62 -8.60
N GLU A 62 3.51 -0.05 -9.72
CA GLU A 62 3.51 -1.52 -9.82
C GLU A 62 4.81 -2.15 -9.28
N ASN A 63 5.96 -1.51 -9.53
CA ASN A 63 7.27 -1.98 -9.09
C ASN A 63 7.58 -1.69 -7.61
N PHE A 64 6.67 -1.09 -6.84
CA PHE A 64 6.94 -0.72 -5.44
C PHE A 64 7.17 -1.92 -4.52
N LEU A 65 6.52 -3.05 -4.84
CA LEU A 65 6.67 -4.29 -4.07
C LEU A 65 7.84 -5.16 -4.55
N GLN A 66 8.44 -4.84 -5.71
CA GLN A 66 9.59 -5.57 -6.19
C GLN A 66 10.81 -5.27 -5.31
N ARG A 67 11.32 -6.33 -4.67
CA ARG A 67 12.57 -6.32 -3.92
C ARG A 67 13.64 -6.92 -4.84
N VAL A 68 14.62 -6.11 -5.26
CA VAL A 68 15.81 -6.57 -6.00
C VAL A 68 16.87 -7.02 -5.00
#